data_AF-A0A0X3RSL9-F1
#
_entry.id   AF-A0A0X3RSL9-F1
#
_cell.length_a   1.000
_cell.length_b   1.000
_cell.length_c   1.000
_cell.angle_alpha   90.00
_cell.angle_beta   90.00
_cell.angle_gamma   90.00
#
_symmetry.space_group_name_H-M   'P 1'
#
loop_
_entity.id
_entity.type
_entity.pdbx_description
1 polymer ?
#
loop_
_entity_poly.entity_id
_entity_poly.type
_entity_poly.pdbx_seq_one_letter_code
_entity_poly.pdbx_strand_id
1 'polypeptide(L)'
;MTDAPRTRAPLAELSKVQRRRLDQAQGAIEKALRRVEIRREEFADLAAQVAIGLGRGGASAVARHFGWTPQHASALVAAYKAKQAPEGGNVA
;
A
#
# COMPACT_ATOMS: atom_id res chain seq x y z
N MET A 1 47.97 -36.47 15.34
CA MET A 1 46.60 -36.30 14.81
C MET A 1 46.64 -35.20 13.79
N THR A 2 46.49 -35.55 12.51
CA THR A 2 46.60 -34.67 11.35
C THR A 2 45.32 -33.85 11.20
N ASP A 3 45.41 -32.55 11.44
CA ASP A 3 44.34 -31.60 11.13
C ASP A 3 44.48 -31.23 9.65
N ALA A 4 43.68 -31.87 8.79
CA ALA A 4 43.70 -31.58 7.36
C ALA A 4 43.06 -30.21 7.09
N PRO A 5 43.63 -29.36 6.23
CA PRO A 5 43.03 -28.08 5.90
C PRO A 5 41.68 -28.34 5.22
N ARG A 6 40.59 -27.97 5.88
CA ARG A 6 39.25 -27.97 5.28
C ARG A 6 39.26 -26.95 4.14
N THR A 7 39.51 -27.40 2.92
CA THR A 7 39.27 -26.63 1.70
C THR A 7 37.81 -26.17 1.73
N ARG A 8 37.57 -24.86 1.93
CA ARG A 8 36.22 -24.30 1.87
C ARG A 8 35.63 -24.64 0.50
N ALA A 9 34.47 -25.27 0.49
CA ALA A 9 33.72 -25.48 -0.75
C ALA A 9 33.47 -24.12 -1.42
N PRO A 10 33.61 -24.01 -2.75
CA PRO A 10 33.31 -22.77 -3.46
C PRO A 10 31.86 -22.36 -3.20
N LEU A 11 31.65 -21.07 -2.95
CA LEU A 11 30.32 -20.50 -2.76
C LEU A 11 29.50 -20.72 -4.03
N ALA A 12 28.25 -21.17 -3.86
CA ALA A 12 27.35 -21.32 -4.99
C ALA A 12 27.03 -19.95 -5.60
N GLU A 13 27.27 -19.79 -6.89
CA GLU A 13 26.93 -18.58 -7.63
C GLU A 13 25.70 -18.79 -8.49
N LEU A 14 24.82 -17.78 -8.52
CA LEU A 14 23.71 -17.77 -9.45
C LEU A 14 24.20 -17.57 -10.88
N SER A 15 23.73 -18.41 -11.80
CA SER A 15 23.92 -18.15 -13.22
C SER A 15 23.21 -16.85 -13.64
N LYS A 16 23.66 -16.24 -14.75
CA LYS A 16 23.02 -15.05 -15.32
C LYS A 16 21.52 -15.24 -15.57
N VAL A 17 21.11 -16.46 -15.97
CA VAL A 17 19.70 -16.81 -16.21
C VAL A 17 18.92 -16.86 -14.90
N GLN A 18 19.48 -17.44 -13.84
CA GLN A 18 18.84 -17.48 -12.52
C GLN A 18 18.67 -16.09 -11.94
N ARG A 19 19.70 -15.23 -12.01
CA ARG A 19 19.61 -13.83 -11.55
C ARG A 19 18.48 -13.10 -12.29
N ARG A 20 18.49 -13.13 -13.63
CA ARG A 20 17.45 -12.47 -14.43
C ARG A 20 16.04 -12.96 -14.09
N ARG A 21 15.85 -14.26 -13.85
CA ARG A 21 14.55 -14.80 -13.45
C ARG A 21 14.10 -14.30 -12.08
N LEU A 22 15.02 -14.22 -11.11
CA LEU A 22 14.73 -13.67 -9.79
C LEU A 22 14.40 -12.17 -9.88
N ASP A 23 15.18 -11.39 -10.63
CA ASP A 23 14.94 -9.96 -10.83
C ASP A 23 13.58 -9.71 -11.49
N GLN A 24 13.22 -10.53 -12.49
CA GLN A 24 11.92 -10.46 -13.15
C GLN A 24 10.76 -10.79 -12.20
N ALA A 25 10.92 -11.83 -11.37
CA ALA A 25 9.91 -12.21 -10.39
C ALA A 25 9.74 -11.11 -9.32
N GLN A 26 10.84 -10.55 -8.82
CA GLN A 26 10.82 -9.46 -7.86
C GLN A 26 10.15 -8.21 -8.45
N GLY A 27 10.55 -7.80 -9.66
CA GLY A 27 9.94 -6.65 -10.34
C GLY A 27 8.44 -6.84 -10.62
N ALA A 28 7.99 -8.07 -10.87
CA ALA A 28 6.57 -8.38 -11.01
C ALA A 28 5.80 -8.19 -9.69
N ILE A 29 6.38 -8.62 -8.57
CA ILE A 29 5.81 -8.42 -7.22
C ILE A 29 5.71 -6.93 -6.91
N GLU A 30 6.80 -6.18 -7.08
CA GLU A 30 6.83 -4.73 -6.82
C GLU A 30 5.78 -3.98 -7.65
N LYS A 31 5.66 -4.33 -8.94
CA LYS A 31 4.64 -3.75 -9.82
C LYS A 31 3.22 -4.09 -9.37
N ALA A 32 2.98 -5.32 -8.88
CA ALA A 32 1.69 -5.72 -8.36
C ALA A 32 1.35 -4.98 -7.06
N LEU A 33 2.31 -4.84 -6.15
CA LEU A 33 2.14 -4.09 -4.90
C LEU A 33 1.81 -2.62 -5.17
N ARG A 34 2.52 -1.96 -6.09
CA ARG A 34 2.20 -0.59 -6.48
C ARG A 34 0.79 -0.43 -7.03
N ARG A 35 0.29 -1.43 -7.78
CA ARG A 35 -1.11 -1.42 -8.25
C ARG A 35 -2.08 -1.57 -7.09
N VAL A 36 -1.78 -2.42 -6.11
CA VAL A 36 -2.60 -2.58 -4.91
C VAL A 36 -2.67 -1.27 -4.12
N GLU A 37 -1.55 -0.56 -3.97
CA GLU A 37 -1.50 0.75 -3.31
C GLU A 37 -2.41 1.77 -4.00
N ILE A 38 -2.31 1.91 -5.33
CA ILE A 38 -3.20 2.79 -6.11
C ILE A 38 -4.67 2.43 -5.88
N ARG A 39 -5.02 1.13 -5.92
CA ARG A 39 -6.39 0.68 -5.68
C ARG A 39 -6.87 0.97 -4.26
N ARG A 40 -5.99 0.90 -3.27
CA ARG A 40 -6.33 1.26 -1.88
C ARG A 40 -6.64 2.74 -1.75
N GLU A 41 -5.89 3.60 -2.43
CA GLU A 41 -6.14 5.05 -2.47
C GLU A 41 -7.47 5.37 -3.17
N GLU A 42 -7.70 4.82 -4.37
CA GLU A 42 -8.96 4.95 -5.10
C GLU A 42 -10.16 4.50 -4.25
N PHE A 43 -10.01 3.38 -3.55
CA PHE A 43 -11.03 2.85 -2.67
C PHE A 43 -11.28 3.75 -1.45
N ALA A 44 -10.23 4.28 -0.82
CA ALA A 44 -10.35 5.21 0.29
C ALA A 44 -11.13 6.48 -0.12
N ASP A 45 -10.83 7.01 -1.30
CA ASP A 45 -11.50 8.20 -1.84
C ASP A 45 -12.96 7.88 -2.18
N LEU A 46 -13.26 6.72 -2.75
CA LEU A 46 -14.63 6.27 -3.01
C LEU A 46 -15.44 6.11 -1.71
N ALA A 47 -14.86 5.46 -0.69
CA ALA A 47 -15.51 5.28 0.61
C ALA A 47 -15.83 6.62 1.27
N ALA A 48 -14.93 7.59 1.17
CA ALA A 48 -15.14 8.96 1.64
C ALA A 48 -16.25 9.68 0.87
N GLN A 49 -16.25 9.59 -0.46
CA GLN A 49 -17.31 10.18 -1.31
C GLN A 49 -18.68 9.62 -0.97
N VAL A 50 -18.79 8.30 -0.83
CA VAL A 50 -20.05 7.64 -0.42
C VAL A 50 -20.49 8.12 0.97
N ALA A 51 -19.58 8.16 1.94
CA ALA A 51 -19.90 8.65 3.28
C ALA A 51 -20.37 10.11 3.28
N ILE A 52 -19.76 10.98 2.46
CA ILE A 52 -20.18 12.38 2.29
C ILE A 52 -21.57 12.45 1.64
N GLY A 53 -21.79 11.69 0.56
CA GLY A 53 -23.06 11.68 -0.18
C GLY A 53 -24.25 11.22 0.66
N LEU A 54 -24.01 10.34 1.66
CA LEU A 54 -25.03 9.90 2.60
C LEU A 54 -25.38 10.92 3.70
N GLY A 55 -24.59 11.99 3.86
CA GLY A 55 -24.84 13.03 4.86
C GLY A 55 -24.64 12.56 6.31
N ARG A 56 -25.55 12.96 7.21
CA ARG A 56 -25.42 12.66 8.65
C ARG A 56 -25.45 11.14 8.90
N GLY A 57 -24.37 10.62 9.48
CA GLY A 57 -24.23 9.19 9.76
C GLY A 57 -23.63 8.36 8.60
N GLY A 58 -23.29 8.98 7.47
CA GLY A 58 -22.68 8.29 6.32
C GLY A 58 -21.39 7.55 6.67
N ALA A 59 -20.50 8.16 7.47
CA ALA A 59 -19.28 7.49 7.94
C ALA A 59 -19.60 6.22 8.77
N SER A 60 -20.62 6.27 9.63
CA SER A 60 -21.07 5.10 10.38
C SER A 60 -21.69 4.02 9.50
N ALA A 61 -22.37 4.40 8.41
CA ALA A 61 -22.91 3.45 7.45
C ALA A 61 -21.80 2.70 6.69
N VAL A 62 -20.79 3.44 6.19
CA VAL A 62 -19.60 2.86 5.55
C VAL A 62 -18.83 1.98 6.52
N ALA A 63 -18.62 2.43 7.75
CA ALA A 63 -17.93 1.66 8.79
C ALA A 63 -18.62 0.32 9.06
N ARG A 64 -19.96 0.30 9.19
CA ARG A 64 -20.72 -0.95 9.38
C ARG A 64 -20.59 -1.91 8.19
N HIS A 65 -20.62 -1.39 6.96
CA HIS A 65 -20.53 -2.23 5.77
C HIS A 65 -19.19 -2.99 5.70
N PHE A 66 -18.09 -2.33 6.05
CA PHE A 66 -16.75 -2.92 5.99
C PHE A 66 -16.24 -3.49 7.33
N GLY A 67 -17.05 -3.43 8.40
CA GLY A 67 -16.63 -3.87 9.73
C GLY A 67 -15.54 -3.00 10.37
N TRP A 68 -15.49 -1.72 10.02
CA TRP A 68 -14.54 -0.75 10.58
C TRP A 68 -15.08 -0.02 11.79
N THR A 69 -14.19 0.70 12.46
CA THR A 69 -14.60 1.70 13.44
C THR A 69 -15.14 2.96 12.73
N PRO A 70 -16.14 3.65 13.31
CA PRO A 70 -16.63 4.93 12.77
C PRO A 70 -15.52 5.98 12.64
N GLN A 71 -14.53 5.95 13.53
CA GLN A 71 -13.36 6.83 13.51
C GLN A 71 -12.54 6.63 12.25
N HIS A 72 -12.32 5.38 11.82
CA HIS A 72 -11.57 5.08 10.61
C HIS A 72 -12.28 5.65 9.37
N ALA A 73 -13.58 5.40 9.21
CA ALA A 73 -14.35 5.96 8.10
C ALA A 73 -14.40 7.50 8.14
N SER A 74 -14.45 8.10 9.33
CA SER A 74 -14.40 9.56 9.50
C SER A 74 -13.03 10.14 9.10
N ALA A 75 -11.95 9.42 9.39
CA ALA A 75 -10.61 9.81 8.97
C ALA A 75 -10.45 9.78 7.45
N LEU A 76 -11.04 8.80 6.75
CA LEU A 76 -11.07 8.77 5.28
C LEU A 76 -11.81 10.00 4.71
N VAL A 77 -12.96 10.36 5.30
CA VAL A 77 -13.70 11.57 4.93
C VAL A 77 -12.86 12.84 5.14
N ALA A 78 -12.18 12.95 6.27
CA ALA A 78 -11.32 14.10 6.56
C ALA A 78 -10.14 14.20 5.59
N ALA A 79 -9.46 13.08 5.32
CA ALA A 79 -8.35 13.01 4.36
C ALA A 79 -8.80 13.38 2.95
N TYR A 80 -9.96 12.87 2.49
CA TYR A 80 -10.52 13.24 1.20
C TYR A 80 -10.84 14.73 1.11
N LYS A 81 -11.45 15.32 2.15
CA LYS A 81 -11.72 16.77 2.19
C LYS A 81 -10.42 17.59 2.18
N ALA A 82 -9.38 17.14 2.87
CA ALA A 82 -8.08 17.81 2.87
C ALA A 82 -7.43 17.78 1.48
N LYS A 83 -7.51 16.66 0.75
CA LYS A 83 -7.06 16.57 -0.65
C LYS A 83 -7.79 17.54 -1.59
N GLN A 84 -9.07 17.82 -1.30
CA GLN A 84 -9.92 18.70 -2.12
C GLN A 84 -9.82 20.18 -1.73
N ALA A 85 -9.18 20.50 -0.60
CA ALA A 85 -9.00 21.88 -0.20
C ALA A 85 -8.00 22.55 -1.16
N PRO A 86 -8.31 23.73 -1.73
CA PRO A 86 -7.34 24.46 -2.54
C PRO A 86 -6.14 24.82 -1.66
N GLU A 87 -4.92 24.53 -2.13
CA GLU A 87 -3.70 25.03 -1.50
C GLU A 87 -3.69 26.56 -1.60
N GLY A 88 -4.19 27.26 -0.58
CA GLY A 88 -4.30 28.72 -0.68
C GLY A 88 -5.08 29.37 0.46
N GLY A 89 -4.44 29.45 1.62
CA GLY A 89 -4.85 30.30 2.73
C GLY A 89 -3.71 31.17 3.24
N ASN A 90 -2.86 31.69 2.36
CA ASN A 90 -2.04 32.87 2.65
C ASN A 90 -2.59 34.03 1.84
N VAL A 91 -3.62 34.69 2.36
CA VAL A 91 -4.02 36.04 1.97
C VAL A 91 -4.50 36.74 3.25
N ALA A 92 -3.84 37.87 3.53
CA ALA A 92 -4.01 38.85 4.60
C ALA A 92 -3.30 38.55 5.93
#